data_AF-A0A6J7AV56-F1
#
_entry.id   AF-A0A6J7AV56-F1
#
_cell.length_a   1.000
_cell.length_b   1.000
_cell.length_c   1.000
_cell.angle_alpha   90.00
_cell.angle_beta   90.00
_cell.angle_gamma   90.00
#
_symmetry.space_group_name_H-M   'P 1'
#
loop_
_entity.id
_entity.type
_entity.pdbx_description
1 polymer ?
#
loop_
_entity_poly.entity_id
_entity_poly.type
_entity_poly.pdbx_seq_one_letter_code
_entity_poly.pdbx_strand_id
1 'polypeptide(L)'
;MCFIKENIGAKLIEEFNVENVCWESDYPHSDSTWPYGPEELLKSLDGFSDANINKISHENAMKHYSFDPFVHRSKEKCTAAALRAESPEVDTVTHAGRPADERDLESWRAITGTRR
;
A
#
# COMPACT_ATOMS: atom_id res chain seq x y z
N MET A 1 -2.13 14.40 -4.66
CA MET A 1 -1.36 14.05 -3.45
C MET A 1 -1.59 12.58 -3.18
N CYS A 2 -0.54 11.81 -2.88
CA CYS A 2 -0.62 10.40 -2.52
C CYS A 2 -0.05 10.16 -1.13
N PHE A 3 -0.44 9.05 -0.50
CA PHE A 3 0.04 8.60 0.81
C PHE A 3 -0.10 7.09 0.94
N ILE A 4 0.69 6.47 1.82
CA ILE A 4 0.72 5.03 2.03
C ILE A 4 -0.04 4.64 3.31
N LYS A 5 0.34 5.24 4.45
CA LYS A 5 -0.22 4.93 5.79
C LYS A 5 -0.18 6.10 6.77
N GLU A 6 -0.01 7.32 6.27
CA GLU A 6 0.18 8.52 7.08
C GLU A 6 -1.14 8.95 7.75
N ASN A 7 -1.27 8.65 9.04
CA ASN A 7 -2.44 9.02 9.84
C ASN A 7 -2.62 10.55 10.01
N ILE A 8 -1.53 11.33 9.90
CA ILE A 8 -1.59 12.79 9.96
C ILE A 8 -1.99 13.39 8.60
N GLY A 9 -1.56 12.76 7.49
CA GLY A 9 -1.95 13.17 6.15
C GLY A 9 -3.48 13.15 5.99
N ALA A 10 -4.12 12.11 6.54
CA ALA A 10 -5.59 12.02 6.61
C ALA A 10 -6.21 13.18 7.39
N LYS A 11 -5.72 13.53 8.59
CA LYS A 11 -6.27 14.65 9.39
C LYS A 11 -6.14 16.02 8.73
N LEU A 12 -5.23 16.16 7.75
CA LEU A 12 -5.07 17.37 6.96
C LEU A 12 -5.88 17.33 5.65
N ILE A 13 -6.61 16.26 5.35
CA ILE A 13 -7.37 16.13 4.10
C ILE A 13 -8.39 17.26 3.93
N GLU A 14 -8.93 17.84 5.01
CA GLU A 14 -9.82 19.02 4.89
C GLU A 14 -9.08 20.28 4.41
N GLU A 15 -7.78 20.40 4.70
CA GLU A 15 -6.91 21.46 4.19
C GLU A 15 -6.44 21.20 2.75
N PHE A 16 -6.56 19.94 2.29
CA PHE A 16 -6.29 19.56 0.92
C PHE A 16 -7.59 19.45 0.11
N ASN A 17 -7.50 19.63 -1.21
CA ASN A 17 -8.66 19.33 -2.05
C ASN A 17 -8.82 17.80 -2.14
N VAL A 18 -9.80 17.24 -1.42
CA VAL A 18 -10.09 15.78 -1.38
C VAL A 18 -10.26 15.17 -2.77
N GLU A 19 -10.68 15.94 -3.78
CA GLU A 19 -10.81 15.50 -5.18
C GLU A 19 -9.47 15.15 -5.85
N ASN A 20 -8.35 15.48 -5.21
CA ASN A 20 -6.99 15.27 -5.72
C ASN A 20 -6.13 14.41 -4.78
N VAL A 21 -6.74 13.75 -3.79
CA VAL A 21 -6.06 12.84 -2.86
C VAL A 21 -6.28 11.40 -3.30
N CYS A 22 -5.21 10.62 -3.42
CA CYS A 22 -5.26 9.20 -3.74
C CYS A 22 -4.49 8.41 -2.68
N TRP A 23 -4.92 7.19 -2.39
CA TRP A 23 -4.07 6.23 -1.70
C TRP A 23 -3.12 5.55 -2.68
N GLU A 24 -1.91 5.22 -2.23
CA GLU A 24 -0.98 4.38 -2.98
C GLU A 24 -0.44 3.25 -2.10
N SER A 25 -0.33 2.05 -2.69
CA SER A 25 0.24 0.91 -1.96
C SER A 25 1.76 0.97 -1.89
N ASP A 26 2.39 1.56 -2.91
CA ASP A 26 3.83 1.54 -3.16
C ASP A 26 4.48 0.13 -3.14
N TYR A 27 3.72 -0.91 -3.48
CA TYR A 27 4.24 -2.27 -3.58
C TYR A 27 5.25 -2.40 -4.75
N PRO A 28 6.39 -3.11 -4.60
CA PRO A 28 6.80 -3.91 -3.45
C PRO A 28 7.82 -3.22 -2.52
N HIS A 29 7.83 -1.88 -2.44
CA HIS A 29 8.78 -1.19 -1.58
C HIS A 29 8.60 -1.61 -0.11
N SER A 30 9.70 -1.52 0.66
CA SER A 30 9.78 -2.03 2.03
C SER A 30 8.85 -1.32 3.02
N ASP A 31 8.44 -0.11 2.70
CA ASP A 31 7.54 0.75 3.46
C ASP A 31 6.06 0.58 3.06
N SER A 32 5.80 -0.19 1.99
CA SER A 32 4.45 -0.55 1.55
C SER A 32 3.63 -1.23 2.64
N THR A 33 2.32 -1.25 2.44
CA THR A 33 1.36 -1.88 3.35
C THR A 33 0.98 -3.30 2.91
N TRP A 34 1.67 -3.88 1.93
CA TRP A 34 1.42 -5.26 1.50
C TRP A 34 1.62 -6.26 2.66
N PRO A 35 0.76 -7.29 2.80
CA PRO A 35 -0.44 -7.62 1.99
C PRO A 35 -1.74 -6.98 2.50
N TYR A 36 -1.66 -6.10 3.48
CA TYR A 36 -2.78 -5.55 4.26
C TYR A 36 -3.20 -4.14 3.82
N GLY A 37 -2.89 -3.74 2.59
CA GLY A 37 -3.14 -2.39 2.07
C GLY A 37 -4.55 -1.86 2.32
N PRO A 38 -5.62 -2.61 1.97
CA PRO A 38 -7.00 -2.20 2.25
C PRO A 38 -7.28 -1.98 3.75
N GLU A 39 -6.80 -2.88 4.61
CA GLU A 39 -7.00 -2.79 6.05
C GLU A 39 -6.24 -1.61 6.67
N GLU A 40 -5.00 -1.37 6.25
CA GLU A 40 -4.20 -0.24 6.72
C GLU A 40 -4.77 1.10 6.23
N LEU A 41 -5.25 1.17 4.98
CA LEU A 41 -5.93 2.36 4.47
C LEU A 41 -7.18 2.71 5.30
N LEU A 42 -8.02 1.71 5.62
CA LEU A 42 -9.22 1.94 6.44
C LEU A 42 -8.88 2.43 7.85
N LYS A 43 -7.76 1.98 8.44
CA LYS A 43 -7.28 2.52 9.73
C LYS A 43 -6.84 3.98 9.60
N SER A 44 -6.13 4.34 8.53
CA SER A 44 -5.70 5.73 8.29
C SER A 44 -6.87 6.68 8.02
N LEU A 45 -7.99 6.16 7.49
CA LEU A 45 -9.21 6.92 7.20
C LEU A 45 -10.30 6.76 8.27
N ASP A 46 -9.96 6.33 9.49
CA ASP A 46 -10.93 6.23 10.59
C ASP A 46 -11.65 7.58 10.82
N GLY A 47 -12.98 7.53 10.91
CA GLY A 47 -13.85 8.71 11.04
C GLY A 47 -14.20 9.43 9.73
N PHE A 48 -13.67 9.00 8.57
CA PHE A 48 -14.06 9.55 7.27
C PHE A 48 -15.42 9.02 6.82
N SER A 49 -16.12 9.80 5.99
CA SER A 49 -17.34 9.35 5.33
C SER A 49 -17.03 8.34 4.21
N ASP A 50 -17.96 7.43 3.93
CA ASP A 50 -17.84 6.47 2.82
C ASP A 50 -17.56 7.16 1.48
N ALA A 51 -18.16 8.34 1.26
CA ALA A 51 -17.92 9.15 0.07
C ALA A 51 -16.45 9.58 -0.05
N ASN A 52 -15.82 10.02 1.03
CA ASN A 52 -14.41 10.39 1.01
C ASN A 52 -13.50 9.16 0.89
N ILE A 53 -13.85 8.06 1.56
CA ILE A 53 -13.12 6.78 1.44
C ILE A 53 -13.12 6.30 -0.01
N ASN A 54 -14.27 6.35 -0.71
CA ASN A 54 -14.36 5.95 -2.11
C ASN A 54 -13.52 6.84 -3.03
N LYS A 55 -13.58 8.17 -2.84
CA LYS A 55 -12.75 9.13 -3.57
C LYS A 55 -11.27 8.82 -3.44
N ILE A 56 -10.80 8.68 -2.21
CA ILE A 56 -9.38 8.47 -1.89
C ILE A 56 -8.89 7.10 -2.34
N SER A 57 -9.69 6.05 -2.13
CA SER A 57 -9.28 4.67 -2.42
C SER A 57 -9.26 4.33 -3.90
N HIS A 58 -10.19 4.88 -4.70
CA HIS A 58 -10.25 4.50 -6.13
C HIS A 58 -10.88 5.53 -7.08
N GLU A 59 -11.91 6.30 -6.69
CA GLU A 59 -12.65 7.13 -7.67
C GLU A 59 -11.79 8.28 -8.22
N ASN A 60 -10.95 8.91 -7.39
CA ASN A 60 -10.03 9.94 -7.86
C ASN A 60 -9.00 9.34 -8.83
N ALA A 61 -8.44 8.17 -8.52
CA ALA A 61 -7.51 7.49 -9.41
C ALA A 61 -8.18 7.15 -10.76
N MET A 62 -9.39 6.59 -10.74
CA MET A 62 -10.18 6.32 -11.95
C MET A 62 -10.37 7.57 -12.80
N LYS A 63 -10.74 8.70 -12.19
CA LYS A 63 -10.91 9.98 -12.87
C LYS A 63 -9.59 10.50 -13.47
N HIS A 64 -8.53 10.57 -12.67
CA HIS A 64 -7.23 11.14 -13.10
C HIS A 64 -6.57 10.31 -14.19
N TYR A 65 -6.71 8.98 -14.15
CA TYR A 65 -6.19 8.07 -15.18
C TYR A 65 -7.18 7.81 -16.33
N SER A 66 -8.36 8.45 -16.32
CA SER A 66 -9.41 8.23 -17.33
C SER A 66 -9.72 6.74 -17.53
N PHE A 67 -9.80 6.00 -16.43
CA PHE A 67 -9.94 4.55 -16.41
C PHE A 67 -11.20 4.14 -15.65
N ASP A 68 -12.10 3.41 -16.33
CA ASP A 68 -13.26 2.78 -15.72
C ASP A 68 -13.09 1.26 -15.67
N PRO A 69 -12.68 0.68 -14.51
CA PRO A 69 -12.56 -0.76 -14.35
C PRO A 69 -13.92 -1.47 -14.44
N PHE A 70 -15.02 -0.76 -14.19
CA PHE A 70 -16.34 -1.38 -14.07
C PHE A 70 -16.97 -1.77 -15.41
N VAL A 71 -16.41 -1.28 -16.52
CA VAL A 71 -16.73 -1.78 -17.87
C VAL A 71 -16.31 -3.25 -18.06
N HIS A 72 -15.28 -3.69 -17.35
CA HIS A 72 -14.70 -5.03 -17.49
C HIS A 72 -15.04 -5.97 -16.33
N ARG A 73 -15.31 -5.41 -15.14
CA ARG A 73 -15.51 -6.20 -13.91
C ARG A 73 -16.51 -5.50 -12.99
N SER A 74 -17.54 -6.20 -12.52
CA SER A 74 -18.53 -5.57 -11.63
C SER A 74 -17.91 -5.13 -10.29
N LYS A 75 -18.49 -4.09 -9.67
CA LYS A 75 -18.00 -3.52 -8.40
C LYS A 75 -17.83 -4.58 -7.30
N GLU A 76 -18.76 -5.50 -7.20
CA GLU A 76 -18.79 -6.55 -6.18
C GLU A 76 -17.57 -7.49 -6.31
N LYS A 77 -17.12 -7.71 -7.55
CA LYS A 77 -15.93 -8.50 -7.85
C LYS A 77 -14.63 -7.72 -7.64
N CYS A 78 -14.67 -6.40 -7.49
CA CYS A 78 -13.47 -5.57 -7.29
C CYS A 78 -13.12 -5.36 -5.80
N THR A 79 -13.86 -5.97 -4.87
CA THR A 79 -13.53 -5.88 -3.44
C THR A 79 -12.24 -6.63 -3.12
N ALA A 80 -11.52 -6.19 -2.08
CA ALA A 80 -10.30 -6.86 -1.62
C ALA A 80 -10.53 -8.35 -1.31
N ALA A 81 -11.67 -8.69 -0.72
CA ALA A 81 -12.05 -10.08 -0.44
C ALA A 81 -12.28 -10.88 -1.72
N ALA A 82 -13.02 -10.35 -2.69
CA ALA A 82 -13.28 -11.03 -3.96
C ALA A 82 -11.99 -11.25 -4.78
N LEU A 83 -11.10 -10.25 -4.83
CA LEU A 83 -9.82 -10.35 -5.53
C LEU A 83 -8.89 -11.38 -4.87
N ARG A 84 -8.81 -11.39 -3.53
CA ARG A 84 -8.02 -12.41 -2.80
C ARG A 84 -8.56 -13.82 -2.99
N ALA A 85 -9.89 -14.00 -3.07
CA ALA A 85 -10.51 -15.30 -3.31
C ALA A 85 -10.20 -15.87 -4.72
N GLU A 86 -9.86 -15.02 -5.69
CA GLU A 86 -9.47 -15.44 -7.04
C GLU A 86 -7.99 -15.84 -7.16
N SER A 87 -7.17 -15.58 -6.12
CA SER A 87 -5.75 -15.93 -6.11
C SER A 87 -5.31 -16.48 -4.75
N PRO A 88 -5.91 -17.60 -4.28
CA PRO A 88 -5.61 -18.18 -2.97
C PRO A 88 -4.18 -18.69 -2.81
N GLU A 89 -3.45 -18.87 -3.92
CA GLU A 89 -2.09 -19.38 -3.98
C GLU A 89 -1.01 -18.30 -3.83
N VAL A 90 -1.38 -17.02 -3.81
CA VAL A 90 -0.41 -15.92 -3.68
C VAL A 90 0.27 -16.00 -2.31
N ASP A 91 1.60 -16.15 -2.33
CA ASP A 91 2.40 -16.07 -1.12
C ASP A 91 2.43 -14.62 -0.62
N THR A 92 1.79 -14.39 0.52
CA THR A 92 1.72 -13.07 1.15
C THR A 92 2.89 -12.81 2.10
N VAL A 93 3.82 -13.76 2.25
CA VAL A 93 5.01 -13.57 3.09
C VAL A 93 5.99 -12.66 2.37
N THR A 94 6.38 -11.56 3.05
CA THR A 94 7.46 -10.71 2.55
C THR A 94 8.80 -11.41 2.76
N HIS A 95 9.35 -11.93 1.67
CA HIS A 95 10.71 -12.49 1.64
C HIS A 95 11.72 -11.37 1.43
N ALA A 96 12.22 -10.79 2.52
CA ALA A 96 13.26 -9.78 2.47
C ALA A 96 14.65 -10.39 2.69
N GLY A 97 15.56 -10.14 1.76
CA GLY A 97 16.97 -10.52 1.86
C GLY A 97 17.23 -12.02 1.66
N ARG A 98 18.41 -12.46 2.09
CA ARG A 98 18.82 -13.86 2.17
C ARG A 98 19.42 -14.10 3.57
N PRO A 99 19.44 -15.34 4.08
CA PRO A 99 20.20 -15.65 5.29
C PRO A 99 21.63 -15.12 5.17
N ALA A 100 22.12 -14.45 6.23
CA ALA A 100 23.46 -13.92 6.23
C ALA A 100 24.48 -15.04 5.96
N ASP A 101 25.41 -14.78 5.07
CA ASP A 101 26.47 -15.71 4.68
C ASP A 101 27.87 -15.17 5.04
N GLU A 102 28.91 -15.92 4.67
CA GLU A 102 30.29 -15.57 4.97
C GLU A 102 30.69 -14.21 4.39
N ARG A 103 30.11 -13.78 3.26
CA ARG A 103 30.37 -12.46 2.66
C ARG A 103 29.81 -11.32 3.50
N ASP A 104 28.64 -11.52 4.11
CA ASP A 104 28.03 -10.52 4.99
C ASP A 104 28.87 -10.38 6.28
N LEU A 105 29.37 -11.50 6.82
CA LEU A 105 30.30 -11.52 7.97
C LEU A 105 31.63 -10.83 7.66
N GLU A 106 32.22 -11.06 6.48
CA GLU A 106 33.44 -10.39 6.05
C GLU A 106 33.23 -8.89 5.88
N SER A 107 32.12 -8.49 5.23
CA SER A 107 31.75 -7.08 5.07
C SER A 107 31.58 -6.39 6.42
N TRP A 108 30.90 -7.04 7.37
CA TRP A 108 30.75 -6.54 8.74
C TRP A 108 32.10 -6.36 9.44
N ARG A 109 32.99 -7.36 9.38
CA ARG A 109 34.34 -7.29 9.97
C ARG A 109 35.18 -6.15 9.39
N ALA A 110 35.05 -5.90 8.08
CA ALA A 110 35.72 -4.79 7.42
C ALA A 110 35.20 -3.42 7.91
N ILE A 111 33.88 -3.30 8.09
CA ILE A 111 33.24 -2.07 8.58
C ILE A 111 33.58 -1.80 10.05
N THR A 112 33.53 -2.81 10.92
CA THR A 112 33.71 -2.63 12.37
C THR A 112 35.17 -2.62 12.82
N GLY A 113 36.12 -2.77 11.89
CA GLY A 113 37.56 -2.77 12.19
C GLY A 113 37.99 -3.90 13.13
N THR A 114 37.15 -4.92 13.35
CA THR A 114 37.43 -6.05 14.24
C THR A 114 38.33 -7.04 13.51
N ARG A 115 39.59 -6.65 13.30
CA ARG A 115 40.66 -7.59 12.97
C ARG A 115 40.86 -8.49 14.20
N ARG A 116 40.66 -9.80 14.01
CA ARG A 116 41.09 -10.81 14.98
C ARG A 116 42.58 -10.66 15.28
#